data_AF-A0A1Z9SEL7-F1
#
_entry.id   AF-A0A1Z9SEL7-F1
#
_cell.length_a   1.000
_cell.length_b   1.000
_cell.length_c   1.000
_cell.angle_alpha   90.00
_cell.angle_beta   90.00
_cell.angle_gamma   90.00
#
_symmetry.space_group_name_H-M   'P 1'
#
loop_
_entity.id
_entity.type
_entity.pdbx_description
1 polymer ?
#
loop_
_entity_poly.entity_id
_entity_poly.type
_entity_poly.pdbx_seq_one_letter_code
_entity_poly.pdbx_strand_id
1 'polypeptide(L)' 'MAEEDDDLPRALRLKPTDLDVMSIDELSEYIGELETEIERIRMAVIRKEEQKLAADAVFKR' A
#
# COMPACT_ATOMS: atom_id res chain seq x y z
N MET A 1 1.34 31.07 -6.53
CA MET A 1 1.76 30.45 -5.26
C MET A 1 1.50 28.96 -5.42
N ALA A 2 2.44 28.24 -6.04
CA ALA A 2 2.29 26.84 -6.41
C ALA A 2 3.69 26.20 -6.55
N GLU A 3 4.51 26.36 -5.51
CA GLU A 3 5.89 25.84 -5.46
C GLU A 3 6.21 25.22 -4.08
N GLU A 4 5.22 24.71 -3.34
CA GLU A 4 5.49 24.14 -1.99
C GLU A 4 5.52 22.60 -1.95
N ASP A 5 4.96 21.90 -2.96
CA ASP A 5 4.88 20.43 -2.95
C ASP A 5 6.11 19.71 -3.57
N ASP A 6 6.94 20.38 -4.38
CA ASP A 6 8.11 19.76 -5.03
C ASP A 6 9.38 19.79 -4.15
N ASP A 7 9.36 20.58 -3.07
CA ASP A 7 10.45 20.70 -2.08
C ASP A 7 10.32 19.72 -0.90
N LEU A 8 9.25 18.92 -0.86
CA LEU A 8 9.11 17.89 0.15
C LEU A 8 10.05 16.71 -0.14
N PRO A 9 10.80 16.20 0.85
CA PRO A 9 11.64 15.02 0.66
C PRO A 9 10.76 13.86 0.20
N ARG A 10 11.01 13.38 -1.02
CA ARG A 10 10.30 12.23 -1.58
C ARG A 10 10.48 11.05 -0.62
N ALA A 11 9.37 10.44 -0.23
CA ALA A 11 9.40 9.24 0.60
C ALA A 11 10.37 8.24 -0.01
N LEU A 12 11.42 7.90 0.74
CA LEU A 12 12.42 6.94 0.31
C LEU A 12 11.69 5.62 0.04
N ARG A 13 11.68 5.18 -1.21
CA ARG A 13 11.25 3.82 -1.51
C ARG A 13 12.28 2.89 -0.90
N LEU A 14 11.84 2.01 0.00
CA LEU A 14 12.67 0.93 0.50
C LEU A 14 13.23 0.16 -0.70
N LYS A 15 14.54 -0.06 -0.71
CA LYS A 15 15.16 -0.89 -1.73
C LYS A 15 14.54 -2.28 -1.66
N PRO A 16 14.32 -2.96 -2.81
CA PRO A 16 13.90 -4.35 -2.79
C PRO A 16 14.87 -5.18 -1.94
N THR A 17 14.32 -6.08 -1.14
CA THR A 17 15.09 -7.07 -0.38
C THR A 17 15.92 -7.91 -1.35
N ASP A 18 17.18 -8.17 -1.01
CA ASP A 18 18.03 -9.09 -1.76
C ASP A 18 17.59 -10.53 -1.45
N LEU A 19 17.06 -11.22 -2.46
CA LEU A 19 16.49 -12.55 -2.31
C LEU A 19 17.54 -13.65 -2.49
N ASP A 20 18.69 -13.34 -3.10
CA ASP A 20 19.73 -14.35 -3.42
C ASP A 20 20.45 -14.85 -2.16
N VAL A 21 20.35 -14.11 -1.05
CA VAL A 21 20.94 -14.46 0.25
C VAL A 21 20.01 -15.28 1.14
N MET A 22 18.75 -15.46 0.76
CA MET A 22 17.74 -16.17 1.55
C MET A 22 17.67 -17.64 1.18
N SER A 23 17.44 -18.49 2.18
CA SER A 23 17.07 -19.90 2.00
C SER A 23 15.63 -20.06 1.50
N ILE A 24 15.28 -21.27 1.06
CA ILE A 24 13.91 -21.60 0.58
C ILE A 24 12.87 -21.38 1.69
N ASP A 25 13.21 -21.74 2.93
CA ASP A 25 12.31 -21.58 4.07
C ASP A 25 12.08 -20.10 4.36
N GLU A 26 13.14 -19.28 4.39
CA GLU A 26 13.05 -17.83 4.56
C GLU A 26 12.25 -17.16 3.44
N LEU A 27 12.42 -17.59 2.19
CA LEU A 27 11.62 -17.10 1.06
C LEU A 27 10.13 -17.46 1.23
N SER A 28 9.84 -18.66 1.75
CA SER A 28 8.46 -19.10 1.98
C SER A 28 7.80 -18.30 3.11
N GLU A 29 8.54 -18.02 4.19
CA GLU A 29 8.08 -17.14 5.28
C GLU A 29 7.84 -15.72 4.77
N TYR A 30 8.79 -15.17 4.02
CA TYR A 30 8.69 -13.82 3.45
C TYR A 30 7.49 -13.67 2.50
N ILE A 31 7.19 -14.70 1.70
CA ILE A 31 5.96 -14.74 0.90
C ILE A 31 4.73 -14.64 1.80
N GLY A 32 4.66 -15.43 2.88
CA GLY A 32 3.52 -15.40 3.80
C GLY A 32 3.29 -14.03 4.44
N GLU A 33 4.37 -13.34 4.81
CA GLU A 33 4.29 -11.96 5.33
C GLU A 33 3.74 -10.99 4.27
N LEU A 34 4.26 -11.05 3.05
CA LEU A 34 3.82 -10.20 1.95
C LEU A 34 2.36 -10.48 1.57
N GLU A 35 1.92 -11.73 1.54
CA GLU A 35 0.53 -12.10 1.26
C GLU A 35 -0.43 -11.58 2.34
N THR A 36 -0.04 -11.67 3.61
CA THR A 36 -0.79 -11.10 4.73
C THR A 36 -0.96 -9.60 4.57
N GLU A 37 0.13 -8.91 4.20
CA GLU A 37 0.09 -7.46 3.97
C GLU A 37 -0.76 -7.08 2.75
N ILE A 38 -0.70 -7.85 1.66
CA ILE A 38 -1.57 -7.69 0.49
C ILE A 38 -3.04 -7.79 0.90
N GLU A 39 -3.40 -8.76 1.73
CA GLU A 39 -4.78 -8.93 2.17
C GLU A 39 -5.24 -7.76 3.04
N ARG A 40 -4.39 -7.30 3.97
CA ARG A 40 -4.66 -6.11 4.78
C ARG A 40 -4.92 -4.87 3.91
N ILE A 41 -4.13 -4.68 2.87
CA ILE A 41 -4.27 -3.57 1.92
C ILE A 41 -5.56 -3.71 1.12
N ARG A 42 -5.88 -4.90 0.62
CA ARG A 42 -7.14 -5.17 -0.11
C ARG A 42 -8.36 -4.81 0.74
N MET A 43 -8.39 -5.21 2.01
CA MET A 43 -9.46 -4.82 2.93
C MET A 43 -9.54 -3.30 3.12
N ALA A 44 -8.41 -2.60 3.18
CA ALA A 44 -8.38 -1.15 3.29
C ALA A 44 -8.91 -0.46 2.03
N VAL A 45 -8.62 -1.01 0.84
CA VAL A 45 -9.16 -0.53 -0.44
C VAL A 45 -10.69 -0.65 -0.45
N ILE A 46 -11.23 -1.83 -0.10
CA ILE A 46 -12.68 -2.05 -0.05
C ILE A 46 -13.36 -1.02 0.86
N ARG A 47 -12.84 -0.82 2.08
CA ARG A 47 -13.37 0.20 3.01
C ARG A 47 -13.35 1.60 2.42
N LYS A 48 -12.31 1.97 1.67
CA LYS A 48 -12.20 3.28 1.02
C LYS A 48 -13.19 3.42 -0.15
N GLU A 49 -13.42 2.36 -0.90
CA GLU A 49 -14.42 2.35 -1.97
C GLU A 49 -15.84 2.51 -1.41
N GLU A 50 -16.17 1.81 -0.33
CA GLU A 50 -17.44 1.97 0.38
C GLU A 50 -17.65 3.41 0.88
N GLN A 51 -16.62 4.00 1.49
CA GLN A 51 -16.65 5.42 1.91
C GLN A 51 -16.91 6.36 0.74
N LYS A 52 -16.24 6.12 -0.40
CA LYS A 52 -16.44 6.92 -1.62
C LYS A 52 -17.87 6.79 -2.15
N LEU A 53 -18.40 5.58 -2.23
CA LEU A 53 -19.78 5.33 -2.68
C LEU A 53 -20.81 5.99 -1.76
N ALA A 54 -20.61 5.90 -0.44
CA ALA A 54 -21.47 6.55 0.54
C ALA A 54 -21.44 8.08 0.38
N ALA A 55 -20.26 8.68 0.18
CA ALA A 55 -20.13 10.11 -0.09
C ALA A 55 -20.85 10.49 -1.39
N ASP A 56 -20.62 9.77 -2.48
CA ASP A 56 -21.28 10.01 -3.77
C ASP A 56 -22.83 9.99 -3.65
N ALA A 57 -23.38 9.09 -2.85
CA ALA A 57 -24.82 9.00 -2.61
C ALA A 57 -25.40 10.20 -1.83
N VAL A 58 -24.59 10.82 -0.97
CA VAL A 58 -24.97 12.03 -0.21
C VAL A 58 -24.89 13.29 -1.09
N PHE A 59 -23.88 13.39 -1.95
CA PHE A 59 -23.63 14.59 -2.76
C PHE A 59 -24.30 14.62 -4.14
N LYS A 60 -24.86 13.49 -4.62
CA LYS A 60 -25.62 13.41 -5.90
C LYS A 60 -27.14 13.55 -5.74
N ARG A 61 -27.61 14.12 -4.64
CA ARG A 61 -29.00 14.60 -4.48
C ARG A 61 -29.07 16.10 -4.58
#